data_AF-A0A8T6WKB2-F1
#
_entry.id   AF-A0A8T6WKB2-F1
#
_cell.length_a   1.000
_cell.length_b   1.000
_cell.length_c   1.000
_cell.angle_alpha   90.00
_cell.angle_beta   90.00
_cell.angle_gamma   90.00
#
_symmetry.space_group_name_H-M   'P 1'
#
loop_
_entity.id
_entity.type
_entity.pdbx_description
1 polymer ?
#
loop_
_entity_poly.entity_id
_entity_poly.type
_entity_poly.pdbx_seq_one_letter_code
_entity_poly.pdbx_strand_id
1 'polypeptide(L)'
;MRTTRTTNPQLMNLIRTLRKQSRENEARVWRDLADRLARSRRRRTTVNVSRLNRYTQEGETVAVPGKVLGTGSIDHPLRIAAFSFS
;
A
#
# COMPACT_ATOMS: atom_id res chain seq x y z
N MET A 1 4.34 -17.97 5.38
CA MET A 1 3.58 -16.74 5.03
C MET A 1 2.97 -16.16 6.29
N ARG A 2 2.98 -14.83 6.50
CA ARG A 2 2.42 -14.23 7.73
C ARG A 2 0.89 -14.29 7.72
N THR A 3 0.30 -14.86 8.77
CA THR A 3 -1.15 -14.82 8.98
C THR A 3 -1.52 -13.49 9.63
N THR A 4 -2.47 -12.76 9.03
CA THR A 4 -3.00 -11.51 9.59
C THR A 4 -3.94 -11.84 10.75
N ARG A 5 -3.76 -11.19 11.91
CA ARG A 5 -4.64 -11.31 13.09
C ARG A 5 -5.74 -10.24 13.11
N THR A 6 -6.06 -9.66 11.95
CA THR A 6 -7.07 -8.59 11.84
C THR A 6 -8.48 -9.18 11.83
N THR A 7 -9.44 -8.50 12.46
CA THR A 7 -10.87 -8.83 12.37
C THR A 7 -11.56 -8.13 11.19
N ASN A 8 -10.93 -7.13 10.57
CA ASN A 8 -11.48 -6.41 9.42
C ASN A 8 -11.58 -7.33 8.18
N PRO A 9 -12.80 -7.63 7.67
CA PRO A 9 -13.00 -8.55 6.55
C PRO A 9 -12.49 -8.00 5.21
N GLN A 10 -12.58 -6.69 4.96
CA GLN A 10 -12.10 -6.06 3.73
C GLN A 10 -10.57 -6.22 3.60
N LEU A 11 -9.85 -6.01 4.70
CA LEU A 11 -8.41 -6.19 4.71
C LEU A 11 -8.01 -7.67 4.53
N MET A 12 -8.74 -8.60 5.14
CA MET A 12 -8.49 -10.03 4.94
C MET A 12 -8.67 -10.43 3.47
N ASN A 13 -9.75 -9.97 2.84
CA ASN A 13 -10.03 -10.23 1.44
C ASN A 13 -8.98 -9.60 0.52
N LEU A 14 -8.58 -8.35 0.77
CA LEU A 14 -7.51 -7.69 0.01
C LEU A 14 -6.20 -8.48 0.07
N ILE A 15 -5.78 -8.91 1.25
CA ILE A 15 -4.55 -9.71 1.41
C ILE A 15 -4.65 -11.03 0.63
N ARG A 16 -5.81 -11.69 0.64
CA ARG A 16 -6.05 -12.93 -0.13
C ARG A 16 -5.98 -12.66 -1.63
N THR A 17 -6.63 -11.61 -2.12
CA THR A 17 -6.62 -11.21 -3.53
C THR A 17 -5.21 -10.89 -4.00
N LEU A 18 -4.44 -10.08 -3.27
CA LEU A 18 -3.06 -9.74 -3.61
C LEU A 18 -2.17 -10.99 -3.67
N ARG A 19 -2.35 -11.94 -2.76
CA ARG A 19 -1.61 -13.22 -2.78
C ARG A 19 -1.99 -14.09 -3.98
N LYS A 20 -3.27 -14.11 -4.35
CA LYS A 20 -3.75 -14.81 -5.54
C LYS A 20 -3.14 -14.20 -6.80
N GLN A 21 -3.23 -12.88 -6.96
CA GLN A 21 -2.67 -12.14 -8.09
C GLN A 21 -1.14 -12.26 -8.19
N SER A 22 -0.43 -12.35 -7.06
CA SER A 22 1.02 -12.64 -7.07
C SER A 22 1.36 -14.01 -7.66
N ARG A 23 0.51 -15.02 -7.43
CA ARG A 23 0.73 -16.37 -7.94
C ARG A 23 0.34 -16.46 -9.42
N GLU A 24 -0.78 -15.85 -9.80
CA GLU A 24 -1.30 -15.90 -11.16
C GLU A 24 -0.44 -15.10 -12.15
N ASN A 25 0.07 -13.94 -11.74
CA ASN A 25 0.85 -13.06 -12.62
C ASN A 25 2.37 -13.18 -12.39
N GLU A 26 2.82 -14.12 -11.55
CA GLU A 26 4.22 -14.27 -11.11
C GLU A 26 4.90 -12.99 -10.57
N ALA A 27 4.12 -11.96 -10.25
CA ALA A 27 4.61 -10.66 -9.84
C ALA A 27 4.84 -10.62 -8.31
N ARG A 28 6.10 -10.44 -7.93
CA ARG A 28 6.55 -10.40 -6.52
C ARG A 28 6.02 -9.19 -5.75
N VAL A 29 5.71 -8.09 -6.46
CA VAL A 29 5.19 -6.85 -5.87
C VAL A 29 3.90 -7.08 -5.07
N TRP A 30 2.98 -7.90 -5.60
CA TRP A 30 1.71 -8.19 -4.94
C TRP A 30 1.89 -8.96 -3.63
N ARG A 31 2.88 -9.86 -3.58
CA ARG A 31 3.24 -10.58 -2.35
C ARG A 31 3.81 -9.64 -1.30
N ASP A 32 4.69 -8.72 -1.68
CA ASP A 32 5.26 -7.74 -0.76
C ASP A 32 4.19 -6.81 -0.18
N LEU A 33 3.28 -6.30 -1.03
CA LEU A 33 2.15 -5.49 -0.58
C LEU A 33 1.27 -6.26 0.42
N ALA A 34 0.93 -7.51 0.11
CA ALA A 34 0.13 -8.36 1.00
C ALA A 34 0.82 -8.59 2.36
N ASP A 35 2.13 -8.87 2.36
CA ASP A 35 2.88 -9.16 3.58
C ASP A 35 3.13 -7.91 4.43
N ARG A 36 3.22 -6.72 3.83
CA ARG A 36 3.26 -5.44 4.54
C ARG A 36 1.90 -5.08 5.14
N LEU A 37 0.81 -5.29 4.40
CA LEU A 37 -0.55 -5.08 4.90
C LEU A 37 -0.94 -6.06 6.03
N ALA A 38 -0.41 -7.28 6.00
CA ALA A 38 -0.61 -8.29 7.04
C ALA A 38 0.06 -7.93 8.38
N ARG A 39 0.91 -6.90 8.43
CA ARG A 39 1.53 -6.43 9.68
C ARG A 39 0.49 -5.77 10.60
N SER A 40 0.82 -5.69 11.89
CA SER A 40 0.01 -4.96 12.86
C SER A 40 -0.15 -3.51 12.43
N ARG A 41 -1.28 -2.88 12.80
CA ARG A 41 -1.63 -1.51 12.37
C ARG A 41 -0.49 -0.50 12.59
N ARG A 42 0.20 -0.58 13.74
CA ARG A 42 1.35 0.27 14.09
C ARG A 42 2.62 0.05 13.25
N ARG A 43 2.71 -1.07 12.53
CA ARG A 43 3.86 -1.44 11.68
C ARG A 43 3.55 -1.32 10.19
N ARG A 44 2.35 -0.88 9.82
CA ARG A 44 1.99 -0.58 8.43
C ARG A 44 2.59 0.76 8.04
N THR A 45 2.89 0.90 6.76
CA THR A 45 3.52 2.12 6.25
C THR A 45 2.57 3.30 6.39
N THR A 46 3.07 4.42 6.89
CA THR A 46 2.42 5.73 6.87
C THR A 46 3.30 6.68 6.09
N VAL A 47 2.77 7.30 5.04
CA VAL A 47 3.54 8.18 4.14
C VAL A 47 2.86 9.53 4.02
N ASN A 48 3.62 10.61 4.17
CA ASN A 48 3.15 11.97 3.92
C ASN A 48 3.21 12.31 2.43
N VAL A 49 2.30 13.15 1.98
CA VAL A 49 2.28 13.78 0.64
C VAL A 49 3.63 14.40 0.29
N SER A 50 4.25 15.16 1.22
CA SER A 50 5.60 15.72 1.04
C SER A 50 6.69 14.68 0.75
N ARG A 51 6.55 13.45 1.30
CA ARG A 51 7.50 12.37 1.04
C ARG A 51 7.27 11.77 -0.34
N LEU A 52 6.03 11.65 -0.78
CA LEU A 52 5.73 11.19 -2.14
C LEU A 52 6.35 12.17 -3.14
N ASN A 53 6.08 13.47 -3.00
CA ASN A 53 6.61 14.50 -3.91
C ASN A 53 8.14 14.46 -4.09
N ARG A 54 8.89 14.11 -3.05
CA ARG A 54 10.37 14.04 -3.10
C ARG A 54 10.92 12.81 -3.81
N TYR A 55 10.14 11.73 -3.89
CA TYR A 55 10.61 10.42 -4.35
C TYR A 55 9.82 9.88 -5.54
N THR A 56 8.92 10.68 -6.11
CA THR A 56 8.14 10.31 -7.29
C THR A 56 8.41 11.27 -8.44
N GLN A 57 8.16 10.79 -9.65
CA GLN A 57 8.18 11.58 -10.88
C GLN A 57 6.76 11.77 -11.42
N GLU A 58 6.62 12.71 -12.36
CA GLU A 58 5.36 12.98 -13.02
C GLU A 58 4.80 11.73 -13.73
N GLY A 59 3.52 11.45 -13.50
CA GLY A 59 2.81 10.32 -14.11
C GLY A 59 3.06 8.96 -13.45
N GLU A 60 3.90 8.88 -12.41
CA GLU A 60 4.18 7.62 -11.73
C GLU A 60 2.96 7.06 -10.98
N THR A 61 2.95 5.73 -10.82
CA THR A 61 1.93 5.02 -10.04
C THR A 61 2.56 4.41 -8.80
N VAL A 62 2.07 4.80 -7.63
CA VAL A 62 2.60 4.40 -6.33
C VAL A 62 1.59 3.55 -5.56
N ALA A 63 2.01 2.37 -5.12
CA ALA A 63 1.25 1.53 -4.22
C ALA A 63 1.76 1.66 -2.77
N VAL A 64 0.91 2.15 -1.86
CA VAL A 64 1.22 2.32 -0.45
C VAL A 64 0.53 1.22 0.38
N PRO A 65 1.27 0.26 0.97
CA PRO A 65 0.70 -0.82 1.79
C PRO A 65 0.36 -0.33 3.20
N GLY A 66 -0.48 0.70 3.28
CA GLY A 66 -0.87 1.38 4.51
C GLY A 66 -1.58 2.70 4.24
N LYS A 67 -1.31 3.73 5.05
CA LYS A 67 -2.04 4.99 5.03
C LYS A 67 -1.21 6.12 4.40
N VAL A 68 -1.86 6.95 3.59
CA VAL A 68 -1.31 8.23 3.12
C VAL A 68 -1.88 9.36 3.97
N LEU A 69 -1.01 10.29 4.35
CA LEU A 69 -1.30 11.43 5.22
C LEU A 69 -1.13 12.73 4.42
N GLY A 70 -2.00 13.71 4.66
CA GLY A 70 -2.09 14.95 3.88
C GLY A 70 -1.01 16.01 4.14
N THR A 71 0.08 15.69 4.86
CA THR A 71 1.07 16.72 5.23
C THR A 71 2.03 17.04 4.07
N GLY A 72 2.01 18.31 3.63
CA GLY A 72 2.88 18.86 2.60
C GLY A 72 2.14 19.16 1.30
N SER A 73 2.90 19.39 0.23
CA SER A 73 2.40 19.67 -1.12
C SER A 73 2.92 18.64 -2.12
N ILE A 74 2.17 18.49 -3.21
CA ILE A 74 2.57 17.79 -4.43
C ILE A 74 2.60 18.82 -5.56
N ASP A 75 3.67 18.85 -6.34
CA ASP A 75 3.88 19.78 -7.46
C ASP A 75 3.73 19.14 -8.85
N HIS A 76 3.62 17.80 -8.92
CA HIS A 76 3.42 17.05 -10.16
C HIS A 76 2.27 16.04 -10.06
N PRO A 77 1.54 15.74 -11.14
CA PRO A 77 0.47 14.76 -11.10
C PRO A 77 1.03 13.34 -10.90
N LEU A 78 0.45 12.59 -9.96
CA LEU A 78 0.78 11.18 -9.74
C LEU A 78 -0.44 10.35 -9.33
N ARG A 79 -0.38 9.03 -9.54
CA ARG A 79 -1.46 8.08 -9.22
C ARG A 79 -1.11 7.29 -7.96
N ILE A 80 -1.93 7.41 -6.92
CA ILE A 80 -1.66 6.75 -5.64
C ILE A 80 -2.74 5.70 -5.34
N ALA A 81 -2.33 4.46 -5.10
CA ALA A 81 -3.16 3.41 -4.55
C ALA A 81 -2.73 3.13 -3.10
N ALA A 82 -3.59 3.44 -2.13
CA ALA A 82 -3.32 3.20 -0.71
C ALA A 82 -4.44 2.40 -0.05
N PHE A 83 -4.15 1.75 1.08
CA PHE A 83 -5.20 1.10 1.87
C PHE A 83 -6.15 2.12 2.51
N SER A 84 -5.63 3.28 2.90
CA SER A 84 -6.44 4.39 3.36
C SER A 84 -5.79 5.75 3.11
N PHE A 85 -6.63 6.77 3.02
CA PHE A 85 -6.24 8.18 2.96
C PHE A 85 -6.71 8.89 4.24
N SER A 86 -6.17 10.09 4.48
CA SER A 86 -6.47 10.90 5.65
C SER A 86 -7.24 12.15 5.27
#